data_AF-E7C4U5-F1
#
_entry.id   AF-E7C4U5-F1
#
_cell.length_a   1.000
_cell.length_b   1.000
_cell.length_c   1.000
_cell.angle_alpha   90.00
_cell.angle_beta   90.00
_cell.angle_gamma   90.00
#
_symmetry.space_group_name_H-M   'P 1'
#
loop_
_entity.id
_entity.type
_entity.pdbx_description
1 polymer ?
#
loop_
_entity_poly.entity_id
_entity_poly.type
_entity_poly.pdbx_seq_one_letter_code
_entity_poly.pdbx_strand_id
1 'polypeptide(L)'
;MPQRFEVAPFDWYHCPIIDLGAPGAHFEAQFAHIEPELLAQLDRGEKILLHCAAGLGRAGTIAGRLLIGAGKLPEDAIGDIRRARPGAIESKSQEDYLLSFTPGKFQG
;
A
#
# COMPACT_ATOMS: atom_id res chain seq x y z
N MET A 1 -14.63 18.46 -4.44
CA MET A 1 -14.54 17.91 -5.81
C MET A 1 -14.65 16.40 -5.74
N PRO A 2 -15.76 15.82 -6.23
CA PRO A 2 -15.70 14.58 -7.00
C PRO A 2 -16.69 14.66 -8.15
N GLN A 3 -16.25 15.06 -9.35
CA GLN A 3 -17.15 15.15 -10.51
C GLN A 3 -16.46 14.85 -11.85
N ARG A 4 -15.36 14.08 -11.84
CA ARG A 4 -14.64 13.79 -13.10
C ARG A 4 -13.97 12.42 -13.20
N PHE A 5 -14.63 11.39 -12.68
CA PHE A 5 -14.29 9.98 -12.96
C PHE A 5 -15.56 9.16 -13.18
N GLU A 6 -16.41 9.57 -14.13
CA GLU A 6 -17.68 8.86 -14.41
C GLU A 6 -17.56 7.66 -15.35
N VAL A 7 -16.37 7.37 -15.87
CA VAL A 7 -16.04 6.06 -16.47
C VAL A 7 -14.52 5.95 -16.59
N ALA A 8 -13.87 5.62 -15.48
CA ALA A 8 -12.49 5.17 -15.52
C ALA A 8 -12.49 3.65 -15.71
N PRO A 9 -11.71 3.06 -16.62
CA PRO A 9 -11.67 1.61 -16.87
C PRO A 9 -10.93 0.84 -15.77
N PHE A 10 -10.90 1.38 -14.54
CA PHE A 10 -10.17 0.84 -13.41
C PHE A 10 -10.99 0.97 -12.13
N ASP A 11 -10.87 -0.02 -11.26
CA ASP A 11 -11.45 0.03 -9.93
C ASP A 11 -10.75 1.10 -9.09
N TRP A 12 -11.55 1.94 -8.42
CA TRP A 12 -11.06 3.03 -7.59
C TRP A 12 -11.40 2.79 -6.13
N TYR A 13 -10.37 2.78 -5.28
CA TYR A 13 -10.50 2.62 -3.83
C TYR A 13 -10.00 3.87 -3.11
N HIS A 14 -10.81 4.38 -2.17
CA HIS A 14 -10.45 5.53 -1.34
C HIS A 14 -10.32 5.10 0.12
N CYS A 15 -9.08 4.84 0.56
CA CYS A 15 -8.74 4.44 1.92
C CYS A 15 -7.87 5.54 2.58
N PRO A 16 -8.47 6.46 3.34
CA PRO A 16 -7.74 7.60 3.89
C PRO A 16 -6.74 7.19 4.98
N ILE A 17 -5.52 7.74 4.91
CA ILE A 17 -4.49 7.62 5.93
C ILE A 17 -4.12 9.05 6.39
N ILE A 18 -4.08 9.25 7.71
CA ILE A 18 -3.69 10.52 8.35
C ILE A 18 -2.29 10.91 7.87
N ASP A 19 -2.07 12.20 7.64
CA ASP A 19 -0.79 12.68 7.11
C ASP A 19 0.39 12.35 8.03
N LEU A 20 1.52 11.96 7.43
CA LEU A 20 2.74 11.44 8.09
C LEU A 20 2.54 10.20 9.00
N GLY A 21 1.30 9.72 9.13
CA GLY A 21 0.96 8.54 9.91
C GLY A 21 1.25 7.24 9.19
N ALA A 22 1.29 6.17 9.97
CA ALA A 22 1.07 4.81 9.48
C ALA A 22 -0.44 4.57 9.27
N PRO A 23 -0.82 3.56 8.48
CA PRO A 23 -2.20 3.11 8.41
C PRO A 23 -2.78 2.81 9.80
N GLY A 24 -4.00 3.29 10.05
CA GLY A 24 -4.71 3.12 11.31
C GLY A 24 -5.91 2.18 11.17
N ALA A 25 -6.61 1.90 12.28
CA ALA A 25 -7.69 0.91 12.33
C ALA A 25 -8.79 1.10 11.27
N HIS A 26 -9.15 2.34 10.93
CA HIS A 26 -10.13 2.60 9.87
C HIS A 26 -9.62 2.18 8.49
N PHE A 27 -8.36 2.48 8.18
CA PHE A 27 -7.72 2.02 6.96
C PHE A 27 -7.66 0.49 6.94
N GLU A 28 -7.23 -0.14 8.04
CA GLU A 28 -7.12 -1.60 8.12
C GLU A 28 -8.44 -2.29 7.84
N ALA A 29 -9.53 -1.82 8.44
CA ALA A 29 -10.86 -2.37 8.21
C ALA A 29 -11.31 -2.26 6.74
N GLN A 30 -10.98 -1.17 6.05
CA GLN A 30 -11.30 -1.03 4.64
C GLN A 30 -10.38 -1.86 3.75
N PHE A 31 -9.08 -1.83 4.04
CA PHE A 31 -8.06 -2.44 3.20
C PHE A 31 -8.07 -3.97 3.27
N ALA A 32 -8.49 -4.56 4.39
CA ALA A 32 -8.71 -6.00 4.52
C ALA A 32 -9.66 -6.57 3.44
N HIS A 33 -10.64 -5.78 2.99
CA HIS A 33 -11.57 -6.18 1.94
C HIS A 33 -11.04 -5.99 0.51
N ILE A 34 -9.95 -5.23 0.34
CA ILE A 34 -9.42 -4.80 -0.96
C ILE A 34 -8.11 -5.52 -1.28
N GLU A 35 -7.27 -5.71 -0.27
CA GLU A 35 -5.94 -6.31 -0.38
C GLU A 35 -5.92 -7.68 -1.09
N PRO A 36 -6.84 -8.62 -0.81
CA PRO A 36 -6.84 -9.91 -1.51
C PRO A 36 -7.03 -9.77 -3.03
N GLU A 37 -7.89 -8.85 -3.47
CA GLU A 37 -8.11 -8.60 -4.90
C GLU A 37 -6.90 -7.92 -5.53
N LEU A 38 -6.28 -6.95 -4.85
CA LEU A 38 -5.05 -6.31 -5.33
C LEU A 38 -3.92 -7.33 -5.49
N LEU A 39 -3.74 -8.23 -4.53
CA LEU A 39 -2.74 -9.29 -4.62
C LEU A 39 -3.05 -10.25 -5.77
N ALA A 40 -4.32 -10.62 -5.98
CA ALA A 40 -4.73 -11.46 -7.10
C ALA A 40 -4.49 -10.77 -8.45
N GLN A 41 -4.73 -9.46 -8.57
CA GLN A 41 -4.41 -8.66 -9.76
C GLN A 41 -2.91 -8.66 -10.05
N LEU A 42 -2.07 -8.47 -9.01
CA LEU A 42 -0.62 -8.53 -9.16
C LEU A 42 -0.12 -9.92 -9.60
N ASP A 43 -0.72 -10.99 -9.07
CA ASP A 43 -0.39 -12.37 -9.47
C ASP A 43 -0.75 -12.66 -10.93
N ARG A 44 -1.84 -12.03 -11.44
CA ARG A 44 -2.20 -12.06 -12.87
C ARG A 44 -1.33 -11.17 -13.75
N GLY A 45 -0.37 -10.43 -13.19
CA GLY A 45 0.50 -9.51 -13.92
C GLY A 45 -0.15 -8.17 -14.27
N GLU A 46 -1.28 -7.83 -13.65
CA GLU A 46 -1.92 -6.53 -13.79
C GLU A 46 -1.14 -5.43 -13.05
N LYS A 47 -1.51 -4.17 -13.28
CA LYS A 47 -0.81 -3.01 -12.72
C LYS A 47 -1.72 -2.21 -11.82
N ILE A 48 -1.23 -1.89 -10.63
CA ILE A 48 -1.93 -1.07 -9.64
C ILE A 48 -1.25 0.30 -9.55
N LEU A 49 -2.05 1.36 -9.57
CA LEU A 49 -1.59 2.72 -9.30
C LEU A 49 -1.90 3.08 -7.84
N LEU A 50 -0.87 3.39 -7.06
CA LEU A 50 -1.00 3.91 -5.71
C LEU A 50 -0.60 5.38 -5.70
N HIS A 51 -1.43 6.23 -5.09
CA HIS A 51 -1.09 7.64 -4.91
C HIS A 51 -1.49 8.14 -3.51
N CYS A 52 -0.80 9.18 -3.05
CA CYS A 52 -1.23 9.99 -1.91
C CYS A 52 -1.18 11.47 -2.32
N ALA A 53 -1.00 12.40 -1.37
CA ALA A 53 -0.87 13.81 -1.70
C ALA A 53 0.47 14.13 -2.41
N ALA A 54 1.59 13.63 -1.88
CA ALA A 54 2.94 13.87 -2.42
C ALA A 54 3.60 12.65 -3.07
N GLY A 55 3.01 11.45 -2.92
CA GLY A 55 3.53 10.19 -3.47
C GLY A 55 4.81 9.67 -2.80
N LEU A 56 5.17 10.14 -1.59
CA LEU A 56 6.44 9.81 -0.92
C LEU A 56 6.25 8.83 0.26
N GLY A 57 5.53 9.20 1.32
CA GLY A 57 5.34 8.32 2.48
C GLY A 57 4.27 7.25 2.27
N ARG A 58 3.00 7.65 2.41
CA ARG A 58 1.84 6.72 2.49
C ARG A 58 1.71 5.77 1.30
N ALA A 59 1.93 6.27 0.08
CA ALA A 59 1.87 5.43 -1.12
C ALA A 59 2.99 4.36 -1.12
N GLY A 60 4.20 4.75 -0.69
CA GLY A 60 5.32 3.82 -0.51
C GLY A 60 5.05 2.79 0.59
N THR A 61 4.41 3.19 1.69
CA THR A 61 3.99 2.27 2.75
C THR A 61 3.03 1.20 2.23
N ILE A 62 2.00 1.58 1.47
CA ILE A 62 1.05 0.59 0.94
C ILE A 62 1.68 -0.30 -0.14
N ALA A 63 2.56 0.25 -0.98
CA ALA A 63 3.32 -0.55 -1.93
C ALA A 63 4.20 -1.59 -1.21
N GLY A 64 4.86 -1.20 -0.11
CA GLY A 64 5.63 -2.11 0.73
C GLY A 64 4.78 -3.21 1.34
N ARG A 65 3.57 -2.89 1.83
CA ARG A 65 2.62 -3.88 2.35
C ARG A 65 2.24 -4.91 1.29
N LEU A 66 1.93 -4.48 0.07
CA LEU A 66 1.60 -5.41 -1.03
C LEU A 66 2.77 -6.32 -1.41
N LEU A 67 4.01 -5.80 -1.40
CA LEU A 67 5.20 -6.63 -1.61
C LEU A 67 5.37 -7.70 -0.53
N ILE A 68 5.11 -7.36 0.74
CA ILE A 68 5.14 -8.32 1.85
C ILE A 68 4.04 -9.37 1.71
N GLY A 69 2.83 -8.93 1.32
CA GLY A 69 1.70 -9.82 1.00
C GLY A 69 2.02 -10.80 -0.12
N ALA A 70 2.75 -10.34 -1.13
CA ALA A 70 3.26 -11.17 -2.22
C ALA A 70 4.47 -12.06 -1.83
N GLY A 71 4.90 -12.03 -0.56
CA GLY A 71 5.90 -12.95 -0.01
C GLY A 71 7.31 -12.37 0.18
N LYS A 72 7.53 -11.06 -0.03
CA LYS A 72 8.81 -10.44 0.32
C LYS A 72 8.98 -10.27 1.83
N LEU A 73 10.23 -10.33 2.29
CA LEU A 73 10.56 -9.94 3.66
C LEU A 73 10.31 -8.44 3.86
N PRO A 74 9.83 -8.00 5.04
CA PRO A 74 9.58 -6.58 5.30
C PRO A 74 10.78 -5.67 5.04
N GLU A 75 11.97 -6.07 5.46
CA GLU A 75 13.19 -5.29 5.25
C GLU A 75 13.54 -5.16 3.76
N ASP A 76 13.40 -6.25 2.99
CA ASP A 76 13.62 -6.26 1.55
C ASP A 76 12.59 -5.37 0.83
N ALA A 77 11.32 -5.45 1.22
CA ALA A 77 10.27 -4.60 0.68
C ALA A 77 10.55 -3.12 0.93
N ILE A 78 10.96 -2.74 2.15
CA ILE A 78 11.35 -1.36 2.47
C ILE A 78 12.54 -0.92 1.61
N GLY A 79 13.57 -1.76 1.49
CA GLY A 79 14.75 -1.49 0.67
C GLY A 79 14.41 -1.31 -0.81
N ASP A 80 13.54 -2.17 -1.35
CA ASP A 80 13.07 -2.11 -2.73
C ASP A 80 12.29 -0.83 -3.02
N ILE A 81 11.37 -0.44 -2.13
CA ILE A 81 10.60 0.81 -2.25
C ILE A 81 11.51 2.03 -2.21
N ARG A 82 12.47 2.09 -1.28
CA ARG A 82 13.43 3.20 -1.18
C ARG A 82 14.37 3.29 -2.37
N ARG A 83 14.75 2.13 -2.95
CA ARG A 83 15.56 2.08 -4.17
C ARG A 83 14.79 2.59 -5.38
N ALA A 84 13.50 2.24 -5.49
CA ALA A 84 12.63 2.73 -6.56
C ALA A 84 12.28 4.22 -6.39
N ARG A 85 12.12 4.69 -5.15
CA ARG A 85 11.78 6.07 -4.81
C ARG A 85 12.55 6.52 -3.55
N PRO A 86 13.70 7.18 -3.71
CA PRO A 86 14.45 7.72 -2.58
C PRO A 86 13.59 8.64 -1.71
N GLY A 87 13.64 8.44 -0.39
CA GLY A 87 12.82 9.18 0.57
C GLY A 87 11.42 8.62 0.80
N ALA A 88 11.02 7.53 0.12
CA ALA A 88 9.78 6.84 0.43
C ALA A 88 9.83 6.12 1.79
N ILE A 89 8.65 5.95 2.41
CA ILE A 89 8.50 5.48 3.80
C ILE A 89 9.21 6.49 4.73
N GLU A 90 8.52 7.60 4.96
CA GLU A 90 9.08 8.86 5.49
C GLU A 90 9.23 8.85 7.02
N SER A 91 8.45 8.04 7.73
CA SER A 91 8.41 8.04 9.19
C SER A 91 8.71 6.68 9.79
N LYS A 92 9.24 6.69 11.02
CA LYS A 92 9.55 5.48 11.79
C LYS A 92 8.29 4.62 12.02
N SER A 93 7.14 5.26 12.24
CA SER A 93 5.87 4.55 12.39
C SER A 93 5.44 3.80 11.12
N GLN A 94 5.76 4.30 9.92
CA GLN A 94 5.51 3.59 8.66
C GLN A 94 6.45 2.40 8.48
N GLU A 95 7.71 2.51 8.90
CA GLU A 95 8.63 1.37 8.93
C GLU A 95 8.15 0.30 9.91
N ASP A 96 7.85 0.70 11.15
CA ASP A 96 7.44 -0.23 12.22
C ASP A 96 6.14 -0.95 11.86
N TYR A 97 5.24 -0.24 11.17
CA TYR A 97 4.05 -0.83 10.57
C TYR A 97 4.39 -1.95 9.58
N LEU A 98 5.32 -1.72 8.65
CA LEU A 98 5.73 -2.73 7.67
C LEU A 98 6.45 -3.92 8.32
N LEU A 99 7.34 -3.63 9.28
CA LEU A 99 8.10 -4.63 10.04
C LEU A 99 7.21 -5.50 10.93
N SER A 100 5.98 -5.06 11.23
CA SER A 100 5.01 -5.85 12.00
C SER A 100 4.40 -7.02 11.22
N PHE A 101 4.52 -7.02 9.89
CA PHE A 101 3.91 -8.05 9.04
C PHE A 101 4.84 -9.25 8.81
N THR A 102 4.21 -10.39 8.55
CA THR A 102 4.92 -11.62 8.13
C THR A 102 4.70 -11.82 6.63
N PRO A 103 5.72 -12.26 5.87
CA PRO A 103 5.56 -12.53 4.44
C PRO A 103 4.49 -13.59 4.14
N GLY A 104 3.76 -13.39 3.05
CA GLY A 104 2.98 -14.47 2.42
C GLY A 104 1.74 -14.95 3.18
N LYS A 105 1.22 -14.19 4.14
CA LYS A 105 -0.11 -14.41 4.72
C LYS A 105 -0.74 -13.10 5.17
N PHE A 106 -1.70 -12.62 4.40
CA PHE A 106 -2.78 -11.82 4.96
C PHE A 106 -4.03 -12.69 4.91
N GLN A 107 -4.33 -13.36 6.03
CA GLN A 107 -5.66 -13.93 6.21
C GLN A 107 -6.61 -12.73 6.38
N GLY A 108 -7.57 -12.60 5.47
CA GLY A 108 -8.65 -11.62 5.56
C GLY A 108 -9.56 -11.86 6.75
#